data_AF-A0A150NW00-F1
#
_entry.id   AF-A0A150NW00-F1
#
_cell.length_a   1.000
_cell.length_b   1.000
_cell.length_c   1.000
_cell.angle_alpha   90.00
_cell.angle_beta   90.00
_cell.angle_gamma   90.00
#
_symmetry.space_group_name_H-M   'P 1'
#
loop_
_entity.id
_entity.type
_entity.pdbx_description
1 polymer ?
#
loop_
_entity_poly.entity_id
_entity_poly.type
_entity_poly.pdbx_seq_one_letter_code
_entity_poly.pdbx_strand_id
1 'polypeptide(L)'
;MKDVSLFLLKKVFKSRLNWIILALFVSGLGVTFYFNSQTANSVSLESELETRLVKDERIINKYEEKLSQMSDTSSEEYQTAKINLESQKKSFDAKRKKFWLC
;
A
#
# COMPACT_ATOMS: atom_id res chain seq x y z
N MET A 1 26.28 -7.96 33.42
CA MET A 1 25.81 -7.26 32.19
C MET A 1 24.90 -6.06 32.52
N LYS A 2 23.94 -6.17 33.45
CA LYS A 2 23.08 -5.06 33.88
C LYS A 2 23.85 -3.86 34.46
N ASP A 3 24.96 -4.11 35.15
CA ASP A 3 25.79 -3.07 35.75
C ASP A 3 26.48 -2.16 34.72
N VAL A 4 26.83 -2.70 33.56
CA VAL A 4 27.45 -1.94 32.47
C VAL A 4 26.43 -0.98 31.84
N SER A 5 25.20 -1.46 31.59
CA SER A 5 24.12 -0.59 31.09
C SER A 5 23.75 0.51 32.08
N LEU A 6 23.69 0.20 33.37
CA LEU A 6 23.36 1.17 34.41
C LEU A 6 24.46 2.22 34.61
N PHE A 7 25.72 1.81 34.48
CA PHE A 7 26.89 2.69 34.50
C PHE A 7 26.92 3.65 33.32
N LEU A 8 26.64 3.15 32.10
CA LEU A 8 26.52 3.98 30.90
C LEU A 8 25.34 4.96 31.00
N LEU A 9 24.19 4.52 31.50
CA LEU A 9 23.05 5.39 31.76
C LEU A 9 23.44 6.54 32.70
N LYS A 10 24.03 6.22 33.86
CA LYS A 10 24.50 7.25 34.81
C LYS A 10 25.49 8.22 34.17
N LYS A 11 26.34 7.75 33.27
CA LYS A 11 27.33 8.58 32.55
C LYS A 11 26.67 9.50 31.52
N VAL A 12 25.65 9.02 30.81
CA VAL A 12 24.86 9.80 29.85
C VAL A 12 24.03 10.87 30.59
N PHE A 13 23.40 10.52 31.71
CA PHE A 13 22.57 11.44 32.49
C PHE A 13 23.35 12.51 33.27
N LYS A 14 24.66 12.36 33.44
CA LYS A 14 25.50 13.27 34.26
C LYS A 14 25.77 14.62 33.60
N SER A 15 25.68 14.72 32.27
CA SER A 15 26.02 15.94 31.53
C SER A 15 24.85 16.42 30.70
N ARG A 16 24.52 17.73 30.79
CA ARG A 16 23.51 18.38 29.94
C ARG A 16 23.85 18.24 28.45
N LEU A 17 25.14 18.17 28.11
CA LEU A 17 25.59 18.00 26.73
C LEU A 17 25.34 16.58 26.19
N ASN A 18 25.47 15.55 27.04
CA ASN A 18 25.13 14.17 26.66
C ASN A 18 23.63 14.01 26.39
N TRP A 19 22.77 14.75 27.10
CA TRP A 19 21.33 14.79 26.80
C TRP A 19 21.02 15.36 25.43
N ILE A 20 21.71 16.44 25.03
CA ILE A 20 21.55 17.03 23.69
C ILE A 20 21.99 16.04 22.61
N ILE A 21 23.14 15.38 22.81
CA ILE A 21 23.64 14.35 21.87
C ILE A 21 22.65 13.18 21.79
N LEU A 22 22.12 12.72 22.92
CA LEU A 22 21.14 11.63 22.96
C LEU A 22 19.86 12.01 22.21
N ALA A 23 19.35 13.22 22.41
CA ALA A 23 18.17 13.71 21.71
C ALA A 23 18.39 13.82 20.20
N LEU A 24 19.55 14.33 19.77
CA LEU A 24 19.94 14.38 18.36
C LEU A 24 20.05 12.98 17.75
N PHE A 25 20.62 12.03 18.50
CA PHE A 25 20.78 10.65 18.02
C PHE A 25 19.45 9.92 17.89
N VAL A 26 18.57 10.04 18.89
CA VAL A 26 17.21 9.47 18.83
C VAL A 26 16.38 10.13 17.73
N SER A 27 16.50 11.44 17.55
CA SER A 27 15.83 12.16 16.45
C SER A 27 16.30 11.68 15.09
N GLY A 28 17.62 11.60 14.86
CA GLY A 28 18.18 11.12 13.58
C GLY A 28 17.83 9.66 13.27
N LEU A 29 17.90 8.78 14.28
CA LEU A 29 17.45 7.39 14.14
C LEU A 29 15.95 7.30 13.88
N GLY A 30 15.14 8.15 14.53
CA GLY A 30 13.70 8.20 14.31
C GLY A 30 13.34 8.64 12.89
N VAL A 31 14.01 9.66 12.36
CA VAL A 31 13.80 10.16 10.98
C VAL A 31 14.17 9.09 9.96
N THR A 32 15.35 8.48 10.10
CA THR A 32 15.80 7.42 9.17
C THR A 32 14.89 6.19 9.23
N PHE A 33 14.48 5.76 10.42
CA PHE A 33 13.53 4.66 10.56
C PHE A 33 12.14 4.99 10.01
N TYR A 34 11.66 6.22 10.19
CA TYR A 34 10.38 6.68 9.64
C TYR A 34 10.38 6.62 8.12
N PHE A 35 11.40 7.18 7.47
CA PHE A 35 11.54 7.11 6.02
C PHE A 35 11.71 5.67 5.53
N ASN A 36 12.55 4.86 6.19
CA ASN A 36 12.76 3.45 5.81
C ASN A 36 11.48 2.61 5.95
N SER A 37 10.68 2.84 6.99
CA SER A 37 9.38 2.20 7.18
C SER A 37 8.37 2.63 6.11
N GLN A 38 8.36 3.92 5.77
CA GLN A 38 7.48 4.45 4.72
C GLN A 38 7.84 3.87 3.34
N THR A 39 9.13 3.76 3.02
CA THR A 39 9.63 3.15 1.77
C THR A 39 9.36 1.64 1.69
N ALA A 40 9.59 0.89 2.77
CA ALA A 40 9.28 -0.53 2.78
C ALA A 40 7.76 -0.79 2.64
N ASN A 41 6.96 0.03 3.30
CA ASN A 41 5.50 -0.05 3.22
C ASN A 41 4.97 0.37 1.85
N SER A 42 5.57 1.36 1.19
CA SER A 42 5.17 1.76 -0.17
C SER A 42 5.46 0.68 -1.19
N VAL A 43 6.65 0.04 -1.15
CA VAL A 43 7.00 -1.07 -2.06
C VAL A 43 6.05 -2.27 -1.86
N SER A 44 5.73 -2.60 -0.61
CA SER A 44 4.77 -3.67 -0.32
C SER A 44 3.37 -3.33 -0.85
N LEU A 45 2.90 -2.09 -0.64
CA LEU A 45 1.60 -1.64 -1.12
C LEU A 45 1.51 -1.60 -2.65
N GLU A 46 2.59 -1.19 -3.32
CA GLU A 46 2.68 -1.15 -4.79
C GLU A 46 2.56 -2.57 -5.37
N SER A 47 3.32 -3.53 -4.84
CA SER A 47 3.25 -4.93 -5.26
C SER A 47 1.89 -5.57 -4.99
N GLU A 48 1.24 -5.23 -3.86
CA GLU A 48 -0.11 -5.70 -3.55
C GLU A 48 -1.14 -5.08 -4.50
N LEU A 49 -1.02 -3.78 -4.80
CA LEU A 49 -1.88 -3.09 -5.76
C LEU A 49 -1.76 -3.70 -7.16
N GLU A 50 -0.54 -3.94 -7.63
CA GLU A 50 -0.28 -4.55 -8.94
C GLU A 50 -0.92 -5.94 -9.02
N THR A 51 -0.73 -6.76 -7.97
CA THR A 51 -1.35 -8.09 -7.88
C THR A 51 -2.88 -8.02 -7.91
N ARG A 52 -3.46 -7.04 -7.20
CA ARG A 52 -4.91 -6.79 -7.20
C ARG A 52 -5.40 -6.32 -8.57
N LEU A 53 -4.66 -5.46 -9.26
CA LEU A 53 -5.00 -5.01 -10.61
C LEU A 53 -5.03 -6.17 -11.60
N VAL A 54 -4.01 -7.04 -11.60
CA VAL A 54 -3.97 -8.23 -12.47
C VAL A 54 -5.11 -9.21 -12.16
N LYS A 55 -5.58 -9.26 -10.90
CA LYS A 55 -6.73 -10.08 -10.51
C LYS A 55 -8.05 -9.47 -10.98
N ASP A 56 -8.24 -8.16 -10.77
CA ASP A 56 -9.42 -7.42 -11.20
C ASP A 56 -9.56 -7.48 -12.73
N GLU A 57 -8.46 -7.34 -13.49
CA GLU A 57 -8.44 -7.48 -14.95
C GLU A 57 -8.90 -8.87 -15.42
N ARG A 58 -8.39 -9.94 -14.80
CA ARG A 58 -8.82 -11.31 -15.11
C ARG A 58 -10.31 -11.54 -14.83
N ILE A 59 -10.82 -10.95 -13.75
CA ILE A 59 -12.25 -11.05 -13.39
C ILE A 59 -13.10 -10.33 -14.44
N ILE A 60 -12.72 -9.10 -14.83
CA ILE A 60 -13.41 -8.32 -15.85
C ILE A 60 -13.44 -9.07 -17.18
N ASN A 61 -12.31 -9.60 -17.64
CA ASN A 61 -12.25 -10.38 -18.88
C ASN A 61 -13.17 -11.61 -18.84
N LYS A 62 -13.23 -12.31 -17.71
CA LYS A 62 -14.12 -13.47 -17.53
C LYS A 62 -15.60 -13.07 -17.61
N TYR A 63 -15.97 -11.92 -17.04
CA TYR A 63 -17.34 -11.41 -17.15
C TYR A 63 -17.68 -10.95 -18.57
N GLU A 64 -16.72 -10.34 -19.27
CA GLU A 64 -16.87 -9.94 -20.68
C GLU A 64 -17.03 -11.14 -21.62
N GLU A 65 -16.26 -12.21 -21.39
CA GLU A 65 -16.40 -13.48 -22.12
C GLU A 65 -17.78 -14.11 -21.88
N LYS A 66 -18.23 -14.17 -20.62
CA LYS A 66 -19.58 -14.66 -20.28
C LYS A 66 -20.68 -13.83 -20.93
N LEU A 67 -20.52 -12.51 -20.98
CA LEU A 67 -21.48 -11.62 -21.63
C LEU A 67 -21.53 -11.88 -23.14
N SER A 68 -20.38 -12.16 -23.74
CA SER A 68 -20.25 -12.47 -25.17
C SER A 68 -20.84 -13.84 -25.55
N GLN A 69 -20.90 -14.77 -24.59
CA GLN A 69 -21.55 -16.07 -24.76
C GLN A 69 -23.08 -15.99 -24.60
N MET A 70 -23.63 -14.89 -24.08
CA MET A 70 -25.08 -14.68 -24.03
C MET A 70 -25.59 -14.26 -25.40
N SER A 71 -26.46 -15.07 -25.98
CA SER A 71 -27.12 -14.77 -27.25
C SER A 71 -28.29 -13.80 -27.12
N ASP A 72 -28.94 -13.76 -25.95
CA ASP A 72 -30.11 -12.92 -25.71
C ASP A 72 -29.71 -11.55 -25.15
N THR A 73 -29.37 -10.63 -26.05
CA THR A 73 -28.94 -9.28 -25.69
C THR A 73 -30.09 -8.37 -25.24
N SER A 74 -31.36 -8.78 -25.40
CA SER A 74 -32.51 -7.96 -24.96
C SER A 74 -33.06 -8.37 -23.59
N SER A 75 -32.53 -9.45 -23.00
CA SER A 75 -32.89 -9.88 -21.65
C SER A 75 -32.50 -8.84 -20.60
N GLU A 76 -33.34 -8.65 -19.59
CA GLU A 76 -33.05 -7.81 -18.42
C GLU A 76 -31.77 -8.27 -17.70
N GLU A 77 -31.50 -9.58 -17.69
CA GLU A 77 -30.28 -10.15 -17.10
C GLU A 77 -29.03 -9.70 -17.88
N TYR A 78 -29.10 -9.68 -19.22
CA TYR A 78 -28.00 -9.20 -20.06
C TYR A 78 -27.72 -7.71 -19.82
N GLN A 79 -28.78 -6.88 -19.80
CA GLN A 79 -28.64 -5.44 -19.58
C GLN A 79 -28.07 -5.14 -18.18
N THR A 80 -28.52 -5.86 -17.15
CA THR A 80 -28.02 -5.72 -15.78
C THR A 80 -26.55 -6.13 -15.69
N ALA A 81 -26.18 -7.26 -16.32
CA ALA A 81 -24.79 -7.73 -16.35
C ALA A 81 -23.87 -6.76 -17.10
N LYS A 82 -24.35 -6.18 -18.21
CA LYS A 82 -23.62 -5.17 -18.99
C LYS A 82 -23.35 -3.90 -18.20
N ILE A 83 -24.36 -3.32 -17.55
CA ILE A 83 -24.22 -2.11 -16.73
C ILE A 83 -23.23 -2.36 -15.58
N ASN A 84 -23.31 -3.53 -14.94
CA ASN A 84 -22.38 -3.90 -13.88
C ASN A 84 -20.94 -4.06 -14.39
N LEU A 85 -20.75 -4.68 -15.57
CA LEU A 85 -19.44 -4.80 -16.23
C LEU A 85 -18.85 -3.42 -16.54
N GLU A 86 -19.65 -2.51 -17.10
CA GLU A 86 -19.21 -1.14 -17.42
C GLU A 86 -18.81 -0.37 -16.16
N SER A 87 -19.59 -0.49 -15.07
CA SER A 87 -19.25 0.10 -13.77
C SER A 87 -17.93 -0.44 -13.22
N GLN A 88 -17.71 -1.75 -13.28
CA GLN A 88 -16.46 -2.38 -12.87
C GLN A 88 -15.27 -1.94 -13.72
N LYS A 89 -15.42 -1.87 -15.05
CA LYS A 89 -14.38 -1.34 -15.97
C LYS A 89 -14.02 0.10 -15.62
N LYS A 90 -15.01 0.96 -15.37
CA LYS A 90 -14.78 2.36 -14.99
C LYS A 90 -14.03 2.49 -13.65
N SER A 91 -14.38 1.67 -12.67
CA SER A 91 -13.68 1.63 -11.38
C SER A 91 -12.24 1.14 -11.53
N PHE A 92 -12.02 0.09 -12.31
CA PHE A 92 -10.71 -0.46 -12.61
C PHE A 92 -9.82 0.56 -13.33
N ASP A 93 -10.35 1.25 -14.35
CA ASP A 93 -9.63 2.31 -15.07
C ASP A 93 -9.20 3.45 -14.15
N ALA A 94 -10.06 3.86 -13.21
CA ALA A 94 -9.73 4.88 -12.24
C ALA A 94 -8.59 4.42 -11.30
N LYS A 95 -8.65 3.17 -10.79
CA LYS A 95 -7.57 2.60 -9.95
C LYS A 95 -6.25 2.50 -10.72
N ARG A 96 -6.31 2.01 -11.96
CA ARG A 96 -5.15 1.85 -12.85
C ARG A 96 -4.51 3.20 -13.19
N LYS A 97 -5.30 4.21 -13.54
CA LYS A 97 -4.78 5.58 -13.76
C LYS A 97 -4.12 6.14 -12.51
N LYS A 98 -4.72 5.95 -11.34
CA LYS A 98 -4.15 6.40 -10.07
C LYS A 98 -2.82 5.70 -9.77
N PHE A 99 -2.70 4.41 -10.10
CA PHE A 99 -1.45 3.65 -9.95
C PHE A 99 -0.34 4.17 -10.87
N TRP A 100 -0.62 4.40 -12.15
CA TRP A 100 0.36 4.88 -13.14
C TRP A 100 0.75 6.36 -13.00
N LEU A 101 0.02 7.13 -12.19
CA LEU A 101 0.31 8.54 -11.90
C LEU A 101 1.12 8.75 -10.61
N CYS A 102 1.36 7.69 -9.83
CA CYS A 102 2.23 7.67 -8.65
C CYS A 102 3.63 7.19 -9.02
#